data_AF-A0A372ZPI3-F1
#
_entry.id   AF-A0A372ZPI3-F1
#
_cell.length_a   1.000
_cell.length_b   1.000
_cell.length_c   1.000
_cell.angle_alpha   90.00
_cell.angle_beta   90.00
_cell.angle_gamma   90.00
#
_symmetry.space_group_name_H-M   'P 1'
#
loop_
_entity.id
_entity.type
_entity.pdbx_description
1 polymer ?
#
loop_
_entity_poly.entity_id
_entity_poly.type
_entity_poly.pdbx_seq_one_letter_code
_entity_poly.pdbx_strand_id
1 'polypeptide(L)'
;MDTMKLLAEIDRMVATGKVVTSANDEAVADIVLATITSGTTASFYLTRAQAALVKERFWTPERIRRTGLRPISPEETERIRVELGVRVKNFRCTPITCGCGHVYDAFDFIQQGIREHGLDVVNSVFSLKDSTFLQVNPSFVPICPVDDRRLSRTHSSDGGIEYDCDEYGGCCYQE
;
A
#
# COMPACT_ATOMS: atom_id res chain seq x y z
N MET A 1 -9.57 23.10 15.09
CA MET A 1 -10.71 22.20 14.81
C MET A 1 -11.57 22.18 16.06
N ASP A 2 -12.87 22.39 15.92
CA ASP A 2 -13.80 22.36 17.07
C ASP A 2 -13.90 20.90 17.58
N THR A 3 -13.60 20.66 18.85
CA THR A 3 -13.60 19.32 19.45
C THR A 3 -14.93 18.61 19.28
N MET A 4 -16.05 19.35 19.28
CA MET A 4 -17.38 18.77 19.03
C MET A 4 -17.53 18.26 17.59
N LYS A 5 -16.92 18.93 16.61
CA LYS A 5 -16.92 18.48 15.21
C LYS A 5 -16.09 17.22 15.02
N LEU A 6 -14.94 17.13 15.69
CA LEU A 6 -14.09 15.93 15.64
C LEU A 6 -14.80 14.70 16.21
N LEU A 7 -15.43 14.81 17.38
CA LEU A 7 -16.15 13.68 17.97
C LEU A 7 -17.31 13.22 17.10
N ALA A 8 -18.03 14.15 16.45
CA ALA A 8 -19.08 13.81 15.51
C ALA A 8 -18.53 13.13 14.23
N GLU A 9 -17.33 13.48 13.78
CA GLU A 9 -16.66 12.81 12.67
C GLU A 9 -16.23 11.39 13.04
N ILE A 10 -15.67 11.20 14.23
CA ILE A 10 -15.31 9.88 14.77
C ILE A 10 -16.55 9.00 14.90
N ASP A 11 -17.64 9.53 15.48
CA ASP A 11 -18.91 8.82 15.63
C ASP A 11 -19.47 8.37 14.26
N ARG A 12 -19.45 9.27 13.26
CA ARG A 12 -19.84 8.91 11.88
C ARG A 12 -18.94 7.82 11.29
N MET A 13 -17.64 7.86 11.52
CA MET A 13 -16.73 6.80 11.04
C MET A 13 -17.06 5.45 11.68
N VAL A 14 -17.25 5.43 13.00
CA VAL A 14 -17.59 4.20 13.74
C VAL A 14 -18.94 3.65 13.30
N ALA A 15 -19.92 4.51 13.03
CA ALA A 15 -21.23 4.11 12.49
C ALA A 15 -21.15 3.39 11.13
N THR A 16 -20.05 3.55 10.37
CA THR A 16 -19.80 2.80 9.12
C THR A 16 -19.17 1.42 9.35
N GLY A 17 -19.05 0.96 10.60
CA GLY A 17 -18.41 -0.30 10.97
C GLY A 17 -16.87 -0.23 11.04
N LYS A 18 -16.29 0.98 10.99
CA LYS A 18 -14.85 1.20 11.12
C LYS A 18 -14.47 1.29 12.60
N VAL A 19 -13.22 0.90 12.91
CA VAL A 19 -12.63 1.11 14.24
C VAL A 19 -11.80 2.38 14.23
N VAL A 20 -11.93 3.15 15.32
CA VAL A 20 -11.03 4.27 15.64
C VAL A 20 -10.39 3.97 16.99
N THR A 21 -9.07 3.90 17.02
CA THR A 21 -8.28 3.60 18.22
C THR A 21 -7.38 4.78 18.54
N SER A 22 -7.33 5.18 19.80
CA SER A 22 -6.34 6.14 20.32
C SER A 22 -5.38 5.40 21.23
N ALA A 23 -4.12 5.35 20.84
CA ALA A 23 -3.04 4.68 21.57
C ALA A 23 -1.71 5.39 21.26
N ASN A 24 -0.67 5.08 22.03
CA ASN A 24 0.68 5.56 21.70
C ASN A 24 1.21 4.87 20.43
N ASP A 25 2.25 5.45 19.83
CA ASP A 25 2.74 5.00 18.52
C ASP A 25 3.25 3.54 18.53
N GLU A 26 3.85 3.12 19.64
CA GLU A 26 4.35 1.75 19.87
C GLU A 26 3.22 0.72 19.85
N ALA A 27 2.15 0.95 20.63
CA ALA A 27 1.00 0.04 20.67
C ALA A 27 0.29 -0.05 19.32
N VAL A 28 0.20 1.07 18.58
CA VAL A 28 -0.35 1.05 17.22
C VAL A 28 0.54 0.22 16.29
N ALA A 29 1.86 0.40 16.33
CA ALA A 29 2.79 -0.37 15.51
C ALA A 29 2.71 -1.88 15.81
N ASP A 30 2.61 -2.26 17.08
CA ASP A 30 2.48 -3.66 17.50
C ASP A 30 1.17 -4.29 17.00
N ILE A 31 0.05 -3.55 17.01
CA ILE A 31 -1.23 -4.01 16.43
C ILE A 31 -1.07 -4.27 14.93
N VAL A 32 -0.44 -3.35 14.20
CA VAL A 32 -0.20 -3.49 12.76
C VAL A 32 0.67 -4.72 12.46
N LEU A 33 1.77 -4.90 13.19
CA LEU A 33 2.68 -6.03 13.03
C LEU A 33 2.02 -7.37 13.40
N ALA A 34 1.20 -7.40 14.45
CA ALA A 34 0.41 -8.56 14.80
C ALA A 34 -0.59 -8.93 13.68
N THR A 35 -1.24 -7.92 13.08
CA THR A 35 -2.18 -8.09 11.96
C THR A 35 -1.48 -8.62 10.70
N ILE A 36 -0.27 -8.12 10.42
CA ILE A 36 0.59 -8.64 9.35
C ILE A 36 0.87 -10.13 9.63
N THR A 37 1.34 -10.46 10.83
CA THR A 37 1.78 -11.82 11.19
C THR A 37 0.63 -12.82 11.23
N SER A 38 -0.59 -12.38 11.54
CA SER A 38 -1.77 -13.25 11.58
C SER A 38 -2.35 -13.58 10.20
N GLY A 39 -1.84 -12.98 9.12
CA GLY A 39 -2.40 -13.11 7.78
C GLY A 39 -3.74 -12.38 7.60
N THR A 40 -4.17 -11.57 8.57
CA THR A 40 -5.46 -10.88 8.51
C THR A 40 -5.38 -9.70 7.56
N THR A 41 -6.36 -9.56 6.66
CA THR A 41 -6.49 -8.38 5.80
C THR A 41 -7.05 -7.20 6.58
N ALA A 42 -6.34 -6.08 6.59
CA ALA A 42 -6.81 -4.84 7.19
C ALA A 42 -6.21 -3.61 6.48
N SER A 43 -6.79 -2.44 6.74
CA SER A 43 -6.23 -1.17 6.28
C SER A 43 -6.13 -0.20 7.44
N PHE A 44 -4.97 0.43 7.58
CA PHE A 44 -4.65 1.36 8.65
C PHE A 44 -4.38 2.75 8.09
N TYR A 45 -4.93 3.77 8.76
CA TYR A 45 -4.50 5.16 8.59
C TYR A 45 -3.58 5.49 9.76
N LEU A 46 -2.28 5.59 9.48
CA LEU A 46 -1.23 5.78 10.48
C LEU A 46 -0.71 7.20 10.43
N THR A 47 -0.30 7.76 11.57
CA THR A 47 0.55 8.96 11.55
C THR A 47 1.89 8.63 10.89
N ARG A 48 2.64 9.66 10.46
CA ARG A 48 3.99 9.45 9.89
C ARG A 48 4.93 8.73 10.87
N ALA A 49 4.82 9.02 12.17
CA ALA A 49 5.63 8.38 13.20
C ALA A 49 5.29 6.89 13.35
N GLN A 50 4.00 6.56 13.40
CA GLN A 50 3.52 5.17 13.47
C GLN A 50 3.94 4.38 12.23
N ALA A 51 3.78 4.97 11.04
CA ALA A 51 4.20 4.34 9.80
C ALA A 51 5.71 4.10 9.75
N ALA A 52 6.52 5.06 10.23
CA ALA A 52 7.97 4.89 10.29
C ALA A 52 8.37 3.72 11.21
N LEU A 53 7.77 3.60 12.40
CA LEU A 53 8.02 2.49 13.32
C LEU A 53 7.65 1.12 12.70
N VAL A 54 6.47 1.04 12.05
CA VAL A 54 6.06 -0.19 11.35
C VAL A 54 7.06 -0.52 10.25
N LYS A 55 7.45 0.45 9.41
CA LYS A 55 8.39 0.24 8.32
C LYS A 55 9.77 -0.19 8.80
N GLU A 56 10.29 0.42 9.86
CA GLU A 56 11.58 0.05 10.45
C GLU A 56 11.59 -1.41 10.90
N ARG A 57 10.51 -1.87 11.54
CA ARG A 57 10.38 -3.25 12.04
C ARG A 57 10.07 -4.26 10.95
N PHE A 58 9.28 -3.87 9.95
CA PHE A 58 8.79 -4.78 8.92
C PHE A 58 9.74 -4.87 7.71
N TRP A 59 10.21 -3.74 7.19
CA TRP A 59 11.06 -3.67 6.00
C TRP A 59 12.54 -3.82 6.34
N THR A 60 12.91 -4.97 6.92
CA THR A 60 14.31 -5.29 7.18
C THR A 60 15.11 -5.39 5.86
N PRO A 61 16.44 -5.13 5.86
CA PRO A 61 17.26 -5.28 4.67
C PRO A 61 17.17 -6.68 4.04
N GLU A 62 17.01 -7.72 4.86
CA GLU A 62 16.80 -9.08 4.40
C GLU A 62 15.47 -9.25 3.68
N ARG A 63 14.38 -8.72 4.26
CA ARG A 63 13.06 -8.77 3.63
C ARG A 63 13.04 -8.03 2.32
N ILE A 64 13.62 -6.82 2.25
CA ILE A 64 13.70 -6.04 0.99
C ILE A 64 14.43 -6.85 -0.09
N ARG A 65 15.54 -7.53 0.25
CA ARG A 65 16.26 -8.38 -0.71
C ARG A 65 15.43 -9.58 -1.15
N ARG A 66 14.78 -10.28 -0.22
CA ARG A 66 13.94 -11.47 -0.50
C ARG A 66 12.76 -11.13 -1.41
N THR A 67 12.14 -10.00 -1.16
CA THR A 67 10.92 -9.57 -1.84
C THR A 67 11.20 -8.94 -3.19
N GLY A 68 12.42 -8.44 -3.42
CA GLY A 68 12.78 -7.72 -4.65
C GLY A 68 12.20 -6.31 -4.70
N LEU A 69 11.74 -5.79 -3.55
CA LEU A 69 11.19 -4.44 -3.44
C LEU A 69 12.26 -3.42 -3.79
N ARG A 70 12.02 -2.64 -4.84
CA ARG A 70 13.00 -1.68 -5.38
C ARG A 70 12.37 -0.32 -5.64
N PRO A 71 13.11 0.79 -5.49
CA PRO A 71 12.63 2.11 -5.89
C PRO A 71 12.38 2.14 -7.39
N ILE A 72 11.36 2.90 -7.80
CA ILE A 72 11.13 3.22 -9.22
C ILE A 72 12.12 4.29 -9.69
N SER A 73 12.45 4.29 -10.98
CA SER A 73 13.38 5.26 -11.54
C SER A 73 12.73 6.65 -11.67
N PRO A 74 13.52 7.73 -11.82
CA PRO A 74 12.99 9.05 -12.11
C PRO A 74 12.19 9.09 -13.42
N GLU A 75 12.63 8.35 -14.45
CA GLU A 75 11.94 8.25 -15.74
C GLU A 75 10.57 7.59 -15.55
N GLU A 76 10.49 6.53 -14.75
CA GLU A 76 9.24 5.86 -14.43
C GLU A 76 8.28 6.75 -13.64
N THR A 77 8.83 7.48 -12.67
CA THR A 77 8.07 8.47 -11.87
C THR A 77 7.46 9.54 -12.77
N GLU A 78 8.24 10.03 -13.74
CA GLU A 78 7.78 11.03 -14.70
C GLU A 78 6.76 10.47 -15.68
N ARG A 79 6.94 9.22 -16.14
CA ARG A 79 5.97 8.51 -16.98
C ARG A 79 4.61 8.40 -16.29
N ILE A 80 4.58 7.95 -15.03
CA ILE A 80 3.37 7.88 -14.21
C ILE A 80 2.72 9.27 -14.09
N ARG A 81 3.52 10.32 -13.86
CA ARG A 81 3.01 11.69 -13.73
C ARG A 81 2.36 12.20 -15.00
N VAL A 82 3.01 12.00 -16.15
CA VAL A 82 2.57 12.54 -17.45
C VAL A 82 1.40 11.74 -18.01
N GLU A 83 1.47 10.40 -17.97
CA GLU A 83 0.48 9.54 -18.62
C GLU A 83 -0.70 9.20 -17.73
N LEU A 84 -0.47 9.01 -16.42
CA LEU A 84 -1.53 8.60 -15.49
C LEU A 84 -2.05 9.77 -14.63
N GLY A 85 -1.36 10.91 -14.64
CA GLY A 85 -1.76 12.09 -13.85
C GLY A 85 -1.59 11.91 -12.34
N VAL A 86 -0.76 10.95 -11.90
CA VAL A 86 -0.51 10.64 -10.48
C VAL A 86 0.89 11.07 -10.09
N ARG A 87 1.03 11.75 -8.95
CA ARG A 87 2.34 12.11 -8.39
C ARG A 87 2.72 11.12 -7.32
N VAL A 88 3.76 10.34 -7.59
CA VAL A 88 4.35 9.42 -6.61
C VAL A 88 5.72 9.92 -6.16
N LYS A 89 6.06 9.64 -4.90
CA LYS A 89 7.36 10.00 -4.31
C LYS A 89 7.88 8.83 -3.50
N ASN A 90 9.19 8.56 -3.58
CA ASN A 90 9.84 7.47 -2.83
C ASN A 90 9.16 6.09 -3.04
N PHE A 91 8.48 5.89 -4.17
CA PHE A 91 7.69 4.70 -4.41
C PHE A 91 8.58 3.51 -4.72
N ARG A 92 8.34 2.41 -4.02
CA ARG A 92 9.00 1.14 -4.21
C ARG A 92 7.95 0.10 -4.56
N CYS A 93 8.29 -0.78 -5.49
CA CYS A 93 7.37 -1.82 -5.95
C CYS A 93 8.17 -3.04 -6.41
N THR A 94 7.61 -4.22 -6.17
CA THR A 94 8.17 -5.47 -6.70
C THR A 94 7.58 -5.75 -8.09
N PRO A 95 8.40 -5.91 -9.14
CA PRO A 95 7.91 -6.27 -10.47
C PRO A 95 7.46 -7.74 -10.54
N ILE A 96 6.51 -8.05 -11.42
CA ILE A 96 6.05 -9.43 -11.68
C ILE A 96 6.10 -9.71 -13.18
N THR A 97 6.90 -10.70 -13.59
CA THR A 97 6.96 -11.11 -15.00
C THR A 97 5.79 -12.03 -15.33
N CYS A 98 4.94 -11.61 -16.28
CA CYS A 98 3.87 -12.44 -16.82
C CYS A 98 4.41 -13.48 -17.81
N GLY A 99 3.70 -14.59 -17.98
CA GLY A 99 4.03 -15.63 -18.97
C GLY A 99 3.99 -15.13 -20.43
N CYS A 100 3.36 -13.98 -20.72
CA CYS A 100 3.42 -13.33 -22.04
C CYS A 100 4.71 -12.51 -22.27
N GLY A 101 5.57 -12.38 -21.27
CA GLY A 101 6.81 -11.61 -21.33
C GLY A 101 6.69 -10.15 -20.84
N HIS A 102 5.47 -9.65 -20.60
CA HIS A 102 5.25 -8.34 -19.97
C HIS A 102 5.73 -8.34 -18.52
N VAL A 103 6.38 -7.25 -18.10
CA VAL A 103 6.76 -7.04 -16.70
C VAL A 103 5.75 -6.09 -16.07
N TYR A 104 4.90 -6.62 -15.21
CA TYR A 104 3.97 -5.82 -14.40
C TYR A 104 4.77 -5.03 -13.35
N ASP A 105 4.75 -3.71 -13.45
CA ASP A 105 5.52 -2.81 -12.57
C ASP A 105 4.65 -1.73 -11.89
N ALA A 106 5.30 -0.66 -11.39
CA ALA A 106 4.60 0.43 -10.72
C ALA A 106 3.61 1.18 -11.61
N PHE A 107 3.88 1.28 -12.92
CA PHE A 107 2.96 1.90 -13.86
C PHE A 107 1.68 1.08 -13.96
N ASP A 108 1.82 -0.23 -14.16
CA ASP A 108 0.69 -1.14 -14.28
C ASP A 108 -0.10 -1.21 -12.98
N PHE A 109 0.60 -1.18 -11.84
CA PHE A 109 0.00 -1.08 -10.51
C PHE A 109 -0.89 0.15 -10.36
N ILE A 110 -0.37 1.34 -10.67
CA ILE A 110 -1.13 2.58 -10.55
C ILE A 110 -2.24 2.63 -11.61
N GLN A 111 -1.97 2.18 -12.83
CA GLN A 111 -2.97 2.13 -13.90
C GLN A 111 -4.13 1.21 -13.52
N GLN A 112 -3.86 0.03 -12.95
CA GLN A 112 -4.90 -0.87 -12.45
C GLN A 112 -5.70 -0.21 -11.32
N GLY A 113 -5.04 0.43 -10.36
CA GLY A 113 -5.71 1.18 -9.29
C GLY A 113 -6.64 2.29 -9.82
N ILE A 114 -6.23 3.00 -10.88
CA ILE A 114 -7.06 4.02 -11.54
C ILE A 114 -8.28 3.38 -12.22
N ARG A 115 -8.10 2.23 -12.90
CA ARG A 115 -9.22 1.51 -13.54
C ARG A 115 -10.24 1.03 -12.51
N GLU A 116 -9.80 0.58 -11.34
CA GLU A 116 -10.65 -0.01 -10.31
C GLU A 116 -11.33 1.02 -9.39
N HIS A 117 -10.65 2.14 -9.11
CA HIS A 117 -11.11 3.10 -8.09
C HIS A 117 -11.32 4.52 -8.61
N GLY A 118 -10.87 4.81 -9.83
CA GLY A 118 -10.88 6.15 -10.40
C GLY A 118 -9.67 6.99 -9.99
N LEU A 119 -9.29 7.91 -10.87
CA LEU A 119 -8.11 8.76 -10.71
C LEU A 119 -8.16 9.61 -9.43
N ASP A 120 -9.33 10.16 -9.09
CA ASP A 120 -9.48 11.05 -7.93
C ASP A 120 -9.21 10.32 -6.60
N VAL A 121 -9.62 9.06 -6.49
CA VAL A 121 -9.38 8.24 -5.29
C VAL A 121 -7.90 7.92 -5.17
N VAL A 122 -7.26 7.49 -6.26
CA VAL A 122 -5.83 7.21 -6.30
C VAL A 122 -5.02 8.46 -5.93
N ASN A 123 -5.35 9.61 -6.53
CA ASN A 123 -4.70 10.88 -6.20
C ASN A 123 -4.93 11.31 -4.75
N SER A 124 -6.10 11.03 -4.18
CA SER A 124 -6.40 11.35 -2.77
C SER A 124 -5.49 10.56 -1.81
N VAL A 125 -5.22 9.29 -2.11
CA VAL A 125 -4.29 8.45 -1.33
C VAL A 125 -2.85 8.99 -1.43
N PHE A 126 -2.37 9.27 -2.65
CA PHE A 126 -1.02 9.83 -2.85
C PHE A 126 -0.87 11.29 -2.41
N SER A 127 -1.96 11.96 -2.05
CA SER A 127 -1.96 13.35 -1.55
C SER A 127 -2.09 13.46 -0.03
N LEU A 128 -2.10 12.33 0.70
CA LEU A 128 -2.12 12.34 2.16
C LEU A 128 -0.88 13.05 2.71
N LYS A 129 -1.09 14.07 3.53
CA LYS A 129 0.01 14.90 4.08
C LYS A 129 0.49 14.39 5.42
N ASP A 130 -0.44 14.15 6.34
CA ASP A 130 -0.13 13.87 7.75
C ASP A 130 -0.24 12.38 8.11
N SER A 131 -0.73 11.56 7.17
CA SER A 131 -0.96 10.14 7.37
C SER A 131 -0.38 9.27 6.27
N THR A 132 -0.14 8.01 6.60
CA THR A 132 0.13 6.92 5.66
C THR A 132 -1.04 5.97 5.65
N PHE A 133 -1.53 5.63 4.46
CA PHE A 133 -2.50 4.55 4.28
C PHE A 133 -1.75 3.24 4.05
N LEU A 134 -1.85 2.31 5.00
CA LEU A 134 -1.17 1.02 4.93
C LEU A 134 -2.19 -0.10 4.77
N GLN A 135 -2.09 -0.85 3.68
CA GLN A 135 -2.84 -2.08 3.47
C GLN A 135 -2.02 -3.27 3.94
N VAL A 136 -2.58 -4.02 4.87
CA VAL A 136 -1.99 -5.24 5.41
C VAL A 136 -2.70 -6.44 4.79
N ASN A 137 -1.91 -7.39 4.28
CA ASN A 137 -2.38 -8.58 3.58
C ASN A 137 -3.48 -8.27 2.54
N PRO A 138 -3.25 -7.30 1.62
CA PRO A 138 -4.26 -6.88 0.67
C PRO A 138 -4.69 -8.04 -0.22
N SER A 139 -6.00 -8.15 -0.47
CA SER A 139 -6.56 -9.10 -1.45
C SER A 139 -6.41 -8.62 -2.90
N PHE A 140 -5.46 -7.70 -3.16
CA PHE A 140 -5.21 -7.15 -4.48
C PHE A 140 -4.60 -8.21 -5.39
N VAL A 141 -5.18 -8.38 -6.57
CA VAL A 141 -4.70 -9.33 -7.58
C VAL A 141 -4.18 -8.53 -8.77
N PRO A 142 -2.86 -8.51 -9.02
CA PRO A 142 -2.33 -7.84 -10.20
C PRO A 142 -2.82 -8.54 -11.48
N ILE A 143 -3.21 -7.75 -12.48
CA ILE A 143 -3.74 -8.24 -13.76
C ILE A 143 -2.82 -7.75 -14.88
N CYS A 144 -2.27 -8.67 -15.67
CA CYS A 144 -1.43 -8.29 -16.79
C CYS A 144 -2.24 -7.47 -17.81
N PRO A 145 -1.81 -6.26 -18.19
CA PRO A 145 -2.55 -5.42 -19.13
C PRO A 145 -2.49 -5.91 -20.59
N VAL A 146 -1.66 -6.93 -20.88
CA VAL A 146 -1.45 -7.45 -22.24
C VAL A 146 -2.32 -8.68 -22.53
N ASP A 147 -2.43 -9.61 -21.57
CA ASP A 147 -3.12 -10.88 -21.76
C ASP A 147 -4.21 -11.16 -20.71
N ASP A 148 -4.54 -10.17 -19.87
CA ASP A 148 -5.56 -10.20 -18.81
C ASP A 148 -5.41 -11.32 -17.79
N ARG A 149 -4.23 -11.97 -17.73
CA ARG A 149 -3.98 -13.01 -16.74
C ARG A 149 -3.79 -12.42 -15.37
N ARG A 150 -4.43 -13.06 -14.39
CA ARG A 150 -4.16 -12.83 -12.96
C ARG A 150 -2.73 -13.27 -12.66
N LEU A 151 -1.95 -12.35 -12.15
CA LEU A 151 -0.58 -12.58 -11.77
C LEU A 151 -0.51 -13.01 -10.31
N SER A 152 0.35 -13.98 -10.06
CA SER A 152 0.71 -14.43 -8.72
C SER A 152 2.22 -14.65 -8.71
N ARG A 153 2.90 -14.20 -7.66
CA ARG A 153 4.29 -14.62 -7.42
C ARG A 153 4.30 -16.10 -7.06
N THR A 154 4.71 -16.94 -8.00
CA THR A 154 4.99 -18.36 -7.76
C THR A 154 6.12 -18.50 -6.75
N HIS A 155 5.78 -18.79 -5.48
CA HIS A 155 6.50 -19.62 -4.48
C HIS A 155 5.90 -19.58 -3.07
N SER A 156 4.84 -18.80 -2.83
CA SER A 156 3.96 -18.98 -1.68
C SER A 156 2.51 -18.83 -2.15
N SER A 157 1.57 -19.42 -1.43
CA SER A 157 0.14 -19.32 -1.70
C SER A 157 -0.42 -17.88 -1.66
N ASP A 158 0.41 -16.89 -1.32
CA ASP A 158 0.06 -15.47 -1.15
C ASP A 158 0.86 -14.56 -2.10
N GLY A 159 0.79 -14.85 -3.40
CA GLY A 159 1.58 -14.22 -4.47
C GLY A 159 1.19 -12.77 -4.83
N GLY A 160 1.06 -11.88 -3.85
CA GLY A 160 0.77 -10.46 -4.07
C GLY A 160 1.98 -9.63 -4.53
N ILE A 161 1.69 -8.43 -5.03
CA ILE A 161 2.67 -7.36 -5.24
C ILE A 161 2.95 -6.66 -3.91
N GLU A 162 4.23 -6.41 -3.62
CA GLU A 162 4.62 -5.59 -2.48
C GLU A 162 4.98 -4.18 -2.96
N TYR A 163 4.54 -3.17 -2.20
CA TYR A 163 4.73 -1.77 -2.55
C TYR A 163 4.84 -0.92 -1.29
N ASP A 164 5.62 0.15 -1.36
CA ASP A 164 5.82 1.06 -0.25
C ASP A 164 6.22 2.46 -0.74
N CYS A 165 5.53 3.48 -0.24
CA CYS A 165 5.95 4.88 -0.26
C CYS A 165 5.49 5.58 1.02
N ASP A 166 5.80 6.86 1.14
CA ASP A 166 5.51 7.62 2.34
C ASP A 166 3.99 7.63 2.63
N GLU A 167 3.17 7.89 1.62
CA GLU A 167 1.71 8.05 1.72
C GLU A 167 0.94 6.73 1.68
N TYR A 168 1.50 5.71 1.02
CA TYR A 168 0.79 4.48 0.70
C TYR A 168 1.71 3.27 0.77
N GLY A 169 1.28 2.21 1.46
CA GLY A 169 2.04 0.97 1.57
C GLY A 169 1.15 -0.26 1.49
N GLY A 170 1.74 -1.35 1.02
CA GLY A 170 1.17 -2.69 0.96
C GLY A 170 2.16 -3.68 1.56
N CYS A 171 1.79 -4.28 2.67
CA CYS A 171 2.60 -5.27 3.37
C CYS A 171 1.88 -6.60 3.39
N CYS A 172 2.51 -7.65 2.88
CA CYS A 172 1.98 -9.01 2.93
C CYS A 172 2.80 -9.86 3.89
N TYR A 173 2.16 -10.78 4.60
CA TYR A 173 2.84 -11.89 5.25
C TYR A 173 3.55 -12.75 4.21
N GLN A 174 4.76 -13.17 4.53
CA GLN A 174 5.52 -14.14 3.74
C GLN A 174 6.34 -14.96 4.73
N GLU A 175 5.93 -16.22 4.94
CA GLU A 175 6.74 -17.25 5.62
C GLU A 175 8.12 -17.35 4.96
#